data_AF-A0A946QZ48-F1
#
_entry.id   AF-A0A946QZ48-F1
#
_cell.length_a   1.000
_cell.length_b   1.000
_cell.length_c   1.000
_cell.angle_alpha   90.00
_cell.angle_beta   90.00
_cell.angle_gamma   90.00
#
_symmetry.space_group_name_H-M   'P 1'
#
loop_
_entity.id
_entity.type
_entity.pdbx_description
1 polymer ?
#
loop_
_entity_poly.entity_id
_entity_poly.type
_entity_poly.pdbx_seq_one_letter_code
_entity_poly.pdbx_strand_id
1 'polypeptide(L)'
;MIIAVATLYATGMEIFRLIQSRVVNLSDLFLLFIYAEVLGMVGSFYASSRLPVTLPIIIAMTALTRMIILQSKEIDAVNIIYEASGILILAAAAYIMTLKDKLSLEKLQIRKDSNNK
;
A
#
# COMPACT_ATOMS: atom_id res chain seq x y z
N MET A 1 -13.00 -13.89 4.73
CA MET A 1 -13.67 -14.16 3.43
C MET A 1 -14.54 -12.99 2.95
N ILE A 2 -15.36 -12.36 3.81
CA ILE A 2 -16.28 -11.26 3.42
C ILE A 2 -15.54 -10.10 2.72
N ILE A 3 -14.38 -9.67 3.24
CA ILE A 3 -13.59 -8.57 2.66
C ILE A 3 -13.14 -8.91 1.23
N ALA A 4 -12.67 -10.14 0.99
CA ALA A 4 -12.23 -10.56 -0.35
C ALA A 4 -13.36 -10.46 -1.38
N VAL A 5 -14.55 -10.94 -1.01
CA VAL A 5 -15.73 -10.94 -1.88
C VAL A 5 -16.19 -9.51 -2.14
N ALA A 6 -16.20 -8.65 -1.10
CA ALA A 6 -16.52 -7.25 -1.25
C ALA A 6 -15.54 -6.51 -2.18
N THR A 7 -14.23 -6.72 -2.02
CA THR A 7 -13.21 -6.11 -2.89
C THR A 7 -13.33 -6.59 -4.33
N LEU A 8 -13.58 -7.88 -4.56
CA LEU A 8 -13.77 -8.43 -5.90
C LEU A 8 -15.02 -7.85 -6.58
N TYR A 9 -16.12 -7.74 -5.83
CA TYR A 9 -17.35 -7.13 -6.32
C TYR A 9 -17.16 -5.64 -6.66
N ALA A 10 -16.53 -4.87 -5.77
CA ALA A 10 -16.23 -3.46 -5.99
C ALA A 10 -15.34 -3.24 -7.23
N THR A 11 -14.31 -4.08 -7.39
CA THR A 11 -13.42 -4.03 -8.56
C THR A 11 -14.19 -4.30 -9.86
N GLY A 12 -15.08 -5.29 -9.86
CA GLY A 12 -15.91 -5.61 -11.02
C GLY A 12 -16.86 -4.47 -11.41
N MET A 13 -17.49 -3.81 -10.43
CA MET A 13 -18.33 -2.64 -10.69
C MET A 13 -17.54 -1.48 -11.29
N GLU A 14 -16.34 -1.21 -10.76
CA GLU A 14 -15.52 -0.10 -11.27
C GLU A 14 -15.03 -0.37 -12.69
N ILE A 15 -14.61 -1.61 -12.99
CA ILE A 15 -14.25 -2.00 -14.36
C ILE A 15 -15.44 -1.80 -15.32
N PHE A 16 -16.66 -2.19 -14.91
CA PHE A 16 -17.85 -1.98 -15.73
C PHE A 16 -18.12 -0.49 -15.99
N ARG A 17 -17.97 0.36 -14.96
CA ARG A 17 -18.09 1.81 -15.08
C ARG A 17 -17.06 2.42 -16.03
N LEU A 18 -15.82 1.95 -15.99
CA LEU A 18 -14.75 2.40 -16.89
C LEU A 18 -15.03 2.02 -18.34
N ILE A 19 -15.52 0.80 -18.58
CA ILE A 19 -15.92 0.35 -19.92
C ILE A 19 -17.06 1.21 -20.47
N GLN A 20 -18.06 1.55 -19.64
CA GLN A 20 -19.16 2.44 -20.05
C GLN A 20 -18.67 3.86 -20.38
N SER A 21 -17.78 4.41 -19.55
CA SER A 21 -17.27 5.78 -19.71
C SER A 21 -16.30 5.93 -20.88
N ARG A 22 -15.69 4.84 -21.37
CA ARG A 22 -14.68 4.78 -22.46
C ARG A 22 -13.47 5.71 -22.29
N VAL A 23 -13.29 6.27 -21.09
CA VAL A 23 -12.17 7.12 -20.71
C VAL A 23 -11.55 6.50 -19.47
N VAL A 24 -10.23 6.32 -19.50
CA VAL A 24 -9.46 5.79 -18.37
C VAL A 24 -8.49 6.87 -17.92
N ASN A 25 -8.65 7.36 -16.70
CA ASN A 25 -7.72 8.30 -16.10
C ASN A 25 -6.65 7.58 -15.28
N LEU A 26 -5.56 8.28 -14.99
CA LEU A 26 -4.51 7.78 -14.11
C LEU A 26 -5.05 7.43 -12.72
N SER A 27 -6.01 8.21 -12.22
CA SER A 27 -6.67 7.97 -10.93
C SER A 27 -7.44 6.65 -10.90
N ASP A 28 -8.06 6.25 -12.02
CA ASP A 28 -8.82 5.00 -12.13
C ASP A 28 -7.88 3.79 -12.10
N LEU A 29 -6.75 3.88 -12.82
CA LEU A 29 -5.68 2.89 -12.78
C LEU A 29 -5.09 2.74 -11.37
N PHE A 30 -4.89 3.85 -10.66
CA PHE A 30 -4.39 3.84 -9.28
C PHE A 30 -5.40 3.18 -8.32
N LEU A 31 -6.70 3.44 -8.49
CA LEU A 31 -7.75 2.81 -7.71
C LEU A 31 -7.82 1.29 -7.93
N LEU A 32 -7.77 0.85 -9.19
CA LEU A 32 -7.72 -0.58 -9.53
C LEU A 32 -6.48 -1.26 -8.95
N PHE A 33 -5.35 -0.56 -8.94
CA PHE A 33 -4.12 -1.06 -8.34
C PHE A 33 -4.23 -1.22 -6.82
N ILE A 34 -4.87 -0.28 -6.11
CA ILE A 34 -5.19 -0.42 -4.68
C ILE A 34 -6.09 -1.64 -4.44
N TYR A 35 -7.09 -1.90 -5.29
CA TYR A 35 -7.92 -3.08 -5.15
C TYR A 35 -7.17 -4.39 -5.38
N ALA A 36 -6.30 -4.45 -6.40
CA ALA A 36 -5.45 -5.61 -6.66
C ALA A 36 -4.51 -5.89 -5.48
N GLU A 37 -3.92 -4.84 -4.90
CA GLU A 37 -3.04 -4.92 -3.74
C GLU A 37 -3.78 -5.44 -2.50
N VAL A 38 -4.99 -4.94 -2.23
CA VAL A 38 -5.84 -5.43 -1.13
C VAL A 38 -6.23 -6.90 -1.33
N LEU A 39 -6.54 -7.31 -2.56
CA LEU A 39 -6.75 -8.72 -2.89
C LEU A 39 -5.50 -9.56 -2.61
N GLY A 40 -4.32 -9.06 -2.96
CA GLY A 40 -3.02 -9.68 -2.65
C GLY A 40 -2.77 -9.81 -1.14
N MET A 41 -3.06 -8.77 -0.36
CA MET A 41 -2.97 -8.81 1.11
C MET A 41 -3.92 -9.83 1.73
N VAL A 42 -5.16 -9.91 1.24
CA VAL A 42 -6.15 -10.90 1.72
C VAL A 42 -5.77 -12.33 1.30
N GLY A 43 -5.17 -12.51 0.12
CA GLY A 43 -4.60 -13.77 -0.33
C GLY A 43 -3.42 -14.23 0.54
N SER A 44 -2.47 -13.33 0.81
CA SER A 44 -1.33 -13.58 1.69
C SER A 44 -1.76 -13.85 3.14
N PHE A 45 -2.81 -13.17 3.60
CA PHE A 45 -3.41 -13.41 4.90
C PHE A 45 -3.94 -14.84 5.04
N TYR A 46 -4.50 -15.43 3.98
CA TYR A 46 -4.93 -16.83 4.01
C TYR A 46 -3.76 -17.83 4.06
N ALA A 47 -2.63 -17.50 3.42
CA ALA A 47 -1.46 -18.39 3.38
C ALA A 47 -0.58 -18.30 4.63
N SER A 48 -0.42 -17.09 5.20
CA SER A 48 0.58 -16.81 6.23
C SER A 48 0.05 -16.01 7.42
N SER A 49 -1.26 -15.73 7.52
CA SER A 49 -1.89 -14.91 8.58
C SER A 49 -1.26 -13.53 8.78
N ARG A 50 -0.53 -13.01 7.80
CA ARG A 50 0.13 -11.70 7.84
C ARG A 50 -0.46 -10.78 6.78
N LEU A 51 -0.57 -9.49 7.13
CA LEU A 51 -0.98 -8.42 6.23
C LEU A 51 0.28 -7.70 5.72
N PRO A 52 0.74 -7.94 4.48
CA PRO A 52 1.91 -7.24 3.93
C PRO A 52 1.53 -5.80 3.57
N VAL A 53 1.82 -4.87 4.48
CA VAL A 53 1.48 -3.44 4.31
C VAL A 53 2.60 -2.61 3.65
N THR A 54 3.76 -3.21 3.39
CA THR A 54 4.92 -2.51 2.82
C THR A 54 4.68 -2.01 1.40
N LEU A 55 3.99 -2.81 0.57
CA LEU A 55 3.74 -2.50 -0.83
C LEU A 55 2.85 -1.24 -0.99
N PRO A 56 1.66 -1.12 -0.36
CA PRO A 56 0.87 0.11 -0.37
C PRO A 56 1.64 1.37 0.05
N ILE A 57 2.52 1.25 1.05
CA ILE A 57 3.29 2.39 1.56
C ILE A 57 4.31 2.88 0.53
N ILE A 58 4.98 1.96 -0.19
CA ILE A 58 5.91 2.31 -1.27
C ILE A 58 5.18 3.00 -2.43
N ILE A 59 3.98 2.54 -2.74
CA ILE A 59 3.14 3.10 -3.80
C ILE A 59 2.76 4.54 -3.45
N ALA A 60 2.34 4.80 -2.20
CA ALA A 60 2.04 6.15 -1.72
C ALA A 60 3.27 7.07 -1.75
N MET A 61 4.43 6.59 -1.30
CA MET A 61 5.69 7.37 -1.36
C MET A 61 6.09 7.73 -2.80
N THR A 62 5.96 6.79 -3.73
CA THR A 62 6.29 7.03 -5.15
C THR A 62 5.31 8.00 -5.80
N ALA A 63 4.01 7.88 -5.49
CA ALA A 63 2.98 8.79 -5.98
C ALA A 63 3.22 10.23 -5.49
N LEU A 64 3.50 10.41 -4.19
CA LEU A 64 3.83 11.72 -3.61
C LEU A 64 5.08 12.32 -4.23
N THR A 65 6.15 11.53 -4.39
CA THR A 65 7.37 11.99 -5.06
C THR A 65 7.09 12.49 -6.48
N ARG A 66 6.27 11.75 -7.25
CA ARG A 66 5.86 12.17 -8.60
C ARG A 66 5.05 13.45 -8.59
N MET A 67 4.14 13.61 -7.63
CA MET A 67 3.32 14.82 -7.47
C MET A 67 4.20 16.05 -7.21
N ILE A 68 5.15 15.94 -6.27
CA ILE A 68 6.11 17.01 -5.95
C ILE A 68 6.87 17.43 -7.19
N ILE A 69 7.47 16.49 -7.93
CA ILE A 69 8.29 16.82 -9.11
C ILE A 69 7.44 17.52 -10.18
N LEU A 70 6.22 17.05 -10.41
CA LEU A 70 5.37 17.59 -11.47
C LEU A 70 4.79 18.98 -11.10
N GLN A 71 4.50 19.21 -9.83
CA GLN A 71 3.97 20.49 -9.33
C GLN A 71 5.05 21.50 -8.95
N SER A 72 6.31 21.06 -8.73
CA SER A 72 7.42 21.87 -8.21
C SER A 72 7.74 23.17 -8.97
N LYS A 73 7.24 23.34 -10.20
CA LYS A 73 7.47 24.54 -11.00
C LYS A 73 6.55 25.72 -10.64
N GLU A 74 5.44 25.47 -9.95
CA GLU A 74 4.45 26.51 -9.56
C GLU A 74 4.34 26.71 -8.05
N ILE A 75 5.11 25.97 -7.23
CA ILE A 75 5.03 26.01 -5.77
C ILE A 75 6.24 26.73 -5.17
N ASP A 76 5.98 27.54 -4.13
CA ASP A 76 7.01 28.17 -3.32
C ASP A 76 7.94 27.11 -2.69
N ALA A 77 9.23 27.45 -2.58
CA ALA A 77 10.26 26.56 -2.02
C ALA A 77 9.92 26.00 -0.63
N VAL A 78 9.11 26.73 0.15
CA VAL A 78 8.63 26.32 1.47
C VAL A 78 7.68 25.12 1.38
N ASN A 79 6.76 25.09 0.41
CA ASN A 79 5.83 23.97 0.24
C ASN A 79 6.55 22.69 -0.17
N ILE A 80 7.61 22.80 -0.99
CA ILE A 80 8.44 21.65 -1.37
C ILE A 80 9.08 21.00 -0.13
N ILE A 81 9.55 21.81 0.83
CA ILE A 81 10.12 21.31 2.08
C ILE A 81 9.04 20.59 2.92
N TYR A 82 7.83 21.15 3.00
CA TYR A 82 6.72 20.49 3.69
C TYR A 82 6.37 19.14 3.07
N GLU A 83 6.22 19.05 1.76
CA GLU A 83 5.91 17.79 1.08
C GLU A 83 7.03 16.76 1.20
N ALA A 84 8.30 17.20 1.07
CA ALA A 84 9.46 16.33 1.28
C ALA A 84 9.52 15.78 2.72
N SER A 85 9.20 16.60 3.72
CA SER A 85 9.10 16.14 5.11
C SER A 85 8.00 15.10 5.31
N GLY A 86 6.88 15.20 4.58
CA GLY A 86 5.82 14.19 4.57
C GLY A 86 6.31 12.84 4.05
N ILE A 87 7.10 12.83 2.97
CA ILE A 87 7.74 11.61 2.46
C ILE A 87 8.72 11.03 3.48
N LEU A 88 9.51 11.89 4.15
CA LEU A 88 10.44 11.46 5.20
C LEU A 88 9.71 10.75 6.35
N ILE A 89 8.55 11.27 6.77
CA ILE A 89 7.71 10.65 7.80
C ILE A 89 7.16 9.29 7.32
N LEU A 90 6.66 9.21 6.08
CA LEU A 90 6.19 7.95 5.50
C LEU A 90 7.31 6.91 5.38
N ALA A 91 8.51 7.33 4.99
CA ALA A 91 9.69 6.47 4.91
C ALA A 91 10.10 5.96 6.31
N ALA A 92 10.09 6.83 7.33
CA ALA A 92 10.34 6.44 8.71
C ALA A 92 9.28 5.45 9.23
N ALA A 93 8.00 5.68 8.93
CA ALA A 93 6.91 4.75 9.28
C ALA A 93 7.09 3.39 8.59
N ALA A 94 7.42 3.37 7.29
CA ALA A 94 7.70 2.16 6.53
C ALA A 94 8.88 1.38 7.14
N TYR A 95 9.94 2.09 7.52
CA TYR A 95 11.12 1.52 8.15
C TYR A 95 10.79 0.88 9.51
N ILE A 96 10.05 1.58 10.37
CA ILE A 96 9.62 1.08 11.68
C ILE A 96 8.71 -0.15 11.53
N MET A 97 7.76 -0.14 10.60
CA MET A 97 6.90 -1.29 10.34
C MET A 97 7.70 -2.50 9.88
N THR A 98 8.66 -2.31 8.96
CA THR A 98 9.52 -3.38 8.46
C THR A 98 10.42 -3.97 9.55
N LEU A 99 10.96 -3.12 10.44
CA LEU A 99 11.72 -3.56 11.61
C LEU A 99 10.85 -4.34 12.60
N LYS A 100 9.65 -3.83 12.90
CA LYS A 100 8.70 -4.51 13.80
C LYS A 100 8.24 -5.85 13.23
N ASP A 101 8.08 -5.94 11.92
CA ASP A 101 7.77 -7.20 11.25
C ASP A 101 8.90 -8.21 11.46
N LYS A 102 10.17 -7.84 11.22
CA LYS A 102 11.33 -8.74 11.50
C LYS A 102 11.36 -9.22 12.96
N LEU A 103 11.11 -8.33 13.91
CA LEU A 103 11.10 -8.67 15.34
C LEU A 103 9.93 -9.62 15.71
N SER A 104 8.80 -9.52 15.00
CA SER A 104 7.66 -10.41 15.15
C SER A 104 7.93 -11.82 14.60
N LEU A 105 8.70 -11.94 13.51
CA LEU A 105 9.12 -13.24 12.95
C LEU A 105 10.01 -14.00 13.95
N GLU A 106 10.97 -13.29 14.54
CA GLU A 106 11.93 -13.87 15.47
C GLU A 106 11.25 -14.43 16.74
N LYS A 107 10.29 -13.69 17.31
CA LYS A 107 9.53 -14.16 18.49
C LYS A 107 8.66 -15.39 18.21
N LEU A 108 8.13 -15.51 17.00
CA LEU A 108 7.31 -16.67 16.61
C LEU A 108 8.17 -17.91 16.35
N GLN A 109 9.40 -17.77 15.83
CA GLN A 109 10.37 -18.86 15.70
C GLN A 109 10.85 -19.35 17.08
N ILE A 110 11.22 -18.43 17.98
CA ILE A 110 11.66 -18.77 19.34
C ILE A 110 10.57 -19.55 20.12
N ARG A 111 9.29 -19.17 19.97
CA ARG A 111 8.17 -19.91 20.58
C ARG A 111 7.98 -21.30 19.98
N LYS A 112 8.21 -21.47 18.67
CA LYS A 112 8.06 -22.77 17.99
C LYS A 112 9.16 -23.75 18.39
N ASP A 113 10.40 -23.26 18.56
CA ASP A 113 11.53 -24.07 19.04
C ASP A 113 11.41 -24.44 20.53
N SER A 114 10.85 -23.55 21.37
CA SER A 114 10.64 -23.85 22.80
C SER A 114 9.51 -24.83 23.08
N ASN A 115 8.55 -24.99 22.16
CA ASN A 115 7.43 -25.92 22.33
C ASN A 115 7.70 -27.31 21.69
N ASN A 116 8.83 -27.45 21.00
CA ASN A 116 9.28 -28.68 20.35
C ASN A 116 10.47 -29.34 21.08
N LYS A 117 10.71 -28.92 22.33
CA LYS A 117 11.75 -29.39 23.23
C LYS A 117 11.10 -29.81 24.55
#